data_AF-A0A3S5JIB6-F1
#
_entry.id   AF-A0A3S5JIB6-F1
#
_cell.length_a   1.000
_cell.length_b   1.000
_cell.length_c   1.000
_cell.angle_alpha   90.00
_cell.angle_beta   90.00
_cell.angle_gamma   90.00
#
_symmetry.space_group_name_H-M   'P 1'
#
loop_
_entity.id
_entity.type
_entity.pdbx_description
1 polymer ?
#
loop_
_entity_poly.entity_id
_entity_poly.type
_entity_poly.pdbx_seq_one_letter_code
_entity_poly.pdbx_strand_id
1 'polypeptide(L)'
;MSETILRLPAVQGRTANSRSTIYLRIEQRLWPKPVKIGARAVGWPESEVEALNSARIAAMSDDDIRKLVSQLESARHRTFGWDGQ
;
A
#
# COMPACT_ATOMS: atom_id res chain seq x y z
N MET A 1 -8.48 1.57 -16.66
CA MET A 1 -7.60 0.42 -16.37
C MET A 1 -8.10 -0.24 -15.09
N SER A 2 -8.15 -1.57 -15.04
CA SER A 2 -8.57 -2.31 -13.84
C SER A 2 -7.46 -2.29 -12.80
N GLU A 3 -7.75 -1.87 -11.58
CA GLU A 3 -6.80 -2.03 -10.47
C GLU A 3 -6.80 -3.46 -9.96
N THR A 4 -5.60 -4.05 -9.87
CA THR A 4 -5.39 -5.38 -9.29
C THR A 4 -5.07 -5.27 -7.80
N ILE A 5 -5.64 -6.13 -6.96
CA ILE A 5 -5.24 -6.23 -5.55
C ILE A 5 -4.17 -7.32 -5.40
N LEU A 6 -2.97 -6.90 -4.99
CA LEU A 6 -1.84 -7.77 -4.71
C LEU A 6 -1.92 -8.38 -3.31
N ARG A 7 -1.78 -9.69 -3.23
CA ARG A 7 -1.69 -10.44 -1.97
C ARG A 7 -0.27 -10.36 -1.41
N LEU A 8 -0.12 -10.67 -0.12
CA LEU A 8 1.19 -10.61 0.56
C LEU A 8 2.34 -11.30 -0.22
N PRO A 9 2.20 -12.53 -0.76
CA PRO A 9 3.29 -13.15 -1.53
C PRO A 9 3.70 -12.33 -2.76
N ALA A 10 2.74 -11.75 -3.47
CA ALA A 10 3.03 -10.89 -4.63
C ALA A 10 3.70 -9.58 -4.20
N VAL A 11 3.27 -8.97 -3.09
CA VAL A 11 3.90 -7.75 -2.53
C VAL A 11 5.35 -8.04 -2.09
N GLN A 12 5.62 -9.19 -1.48
CA GLN A 12 6.99 -9.59 -1.14
C GLN A 12 7.87 -9.68 -2.38
N GLY A 13 7.36 -10.30 -3.46
CA GLY A 13 8.08 -10.40 -4.73
C GLY A 13 8.32 -9.03 -5.40
N ARG A 14 7.33 -8.14 -5.38
CA ARG A 14 7.42 -6.80 -5.99
C ARG A 14 8.32 -5.84 -5.23
N THR A 15 8.38 -5.97 -3.91
CA THR A 15 9.08 -4.99 -3.05
C THR A 15 10.44 -5.51 -2.54
N ALA A 16 10.75 -6.78 -2.80
CA ALA A 16 11.89 -7.52 -2.24
C ALA A 16 11.96 -7.50 -0.71
N ASN A 17 10.84 -7.26 -0.02
CA ASN A 17 10.78 -7.24 1.44
C ASN A 17 10.19 -8.53 1.99
N SER A 18 10.72 -8.95 3.13
CA SER A 18 10.10 -10.02 3.90
C SER A 18 8.75 -9.56 4.47
N ARG A 19 7.91 -10.53 4.85
CA ARG A 19 6.65 -10.27 5.54
C ARG A 19 6.85 -9.39 6.78
N SER A 20 7.84 -9.70 7.63
CA SER A 20 8.08 -8.95 8.86
C SER A 20 8.49 -7.50 8.56
N THR A 21 9.31 -7.28 7.54
CA THR A 21 9.69 -5.93 7.10
C THR A 21 8.49 -5.13 6.59
N ILE A 22 7.56 -5.76 5.86
CA ILE A 22 6.33 -5.09 5.41
C ILE A 22 5.51 -4.64 6.62
N TYR A 23 5.27 -5.52 7.59
CA TYR A 23 4.49 -5.17 8.78
C TYR A 23 5.19 -4.12 9.67
N LEU A 24 6.51 -4.22 9.84
CA LEU A 24 7.30 -3.20 10.52
C LEU A 24 7.16 -1.83 9.83
N ARG A 25 7.20 -1.79 8.50
CA ARG A 25 7.02 -0.54 7.75
C ARG A 25 5.61 0.02 7.87
N ILE A 26 4.59 -0.83 8.00
CA ILE A 26 3.22 -0.38 8.30
C ILE A 26 3.17 0.30 9.66
N GLU A 27 3.81 -0.28 10.69
CA GLU A 27 3.90 0.32 12.03
C GLU A 27 4.65 1.67 11.99
N GLN A 28 5.71 1.75 11.19
CA GLN A 28 6.49 2.97 10.97
C GLN A 28 5.81 4.00 10.05
N ARG A 29 4.62 3.68 9.52
CA ARG A 29 3.88 4.48 8.52
C ARG A 29 4.63 4.71 7.20
N LEU A 30 5.58 3.83 6.88
CA LEU A 30 6.35 3.79 5.62
C LEU A 30 5.77 2.80 4.60
N TRP A 31 4.57 2.29 4.90
CA TRP A 31 3.81 1.40 4.04
C TRP A 31 2.31 1.53 4.35
N PRO A 32 1.42 1.48 3.34
CA PRO A 32 0.00 1.63 3.52
C PRO A 32 -0.60 0.40 4.22
N LYS A 33 -1.67 0.65 4.96
CA LYS A 33 -2.45 -0.41 5.59
C LYS A 33 -3.10 -1.29 4.52
N PRO A 34 -3.10 -2.61 4.71
CA PRO A 34 -3.75 -3.52 3.79
C PRO A 34 -5.27 -3.28 3.73
N VAL A 35 -5.83 -3.53 2.55
CA VAL A 35 -7.26 -3.66 2.33
C VAL A 35 -7.71 -5.07 2.70
N LYS A 36 -8.79 -5.17 3.47
CA LYS A 36 -9.44 -6.46 3.77
C LYS A 36 -10.25 -6.89 2.54
N ILE A 37 -9.90 -8.04 1.97
CA ILE A 37 -10.62 -8.69 0.87
C ILE A 37 -11.65 -9.70 1.43
N GLY A 38 -11.39 -10.24 2.61
CA GLY A 38 -12.28 -11.18 3.30
C GLY A 38 -11.78 -11.53 4.70
N ALA A 39 -12.46 -12.45 5.38
CA ALA A 39 -12.23 -12.75 6.81
C ALA A 39 -10.78 -13.09 7.17
N ARG A 40 -10.05 -13.78 6.28
CA ARG A 40 -8.64 -14.17 6.46
C ARG A 40 -7.72 -13.59 5.39
N ALA A 41 -8.22 -12.61 4.65
CA ALA A 41 -7.68 -12.25 3.36
C ALA A 41 -7.42 -10.74 3.29
N VAL A 42 -6.16 -10.36 3.08
CA VAL A 42 -5.71 -8.97 2.91
C VAL A 42 -4.89 -8.77 1.64
N GLY A 43 -4.88 -7.56 1.10
CA GLY A 43 -4.04 -7.18 -0.03
C GLY A 43 -3.86 -5.68 -0.16
N TRP A 44 -3.11 -5.26 -1.16
CA TRP A 44 -2.81 -3.86 -1.47
C TRP A 44 -3.12 -3.59 -2.94
N PRO A 45 -3.69 -2.43 -3.29
CA PRO A 45 -3.79 -2.02 -4.69
C PRO A 45 -2.41 -2.01 -5.35
N GLU A 46 -2.32 -2.55 -6.57
CA GLU A 46 -1.06 -2.61 -7.34
C GLU A 46 -0.43 -1.22 -7.52
N SER A 47 -1.25 -0.21 -7.79
CA SER A 47 -0.84 1.19 -7.95
C SER A 47 -0.10 1.74 -6.72
N GLU A 48 -0.57 1.44 -5.51
CA GLU A 48 0.09 1.88 -4.27
C GLU A 48 1.45 1.21 -4.07
N VAL A 49 1.55 -0.08 -4.41
CA VAL A 49 2.81 -0.83 -4.33
C VAL A 49 3.82 -0.27 -5.33
N GLU A 50 3.39 0.01 -6.55
CA GLU A 50 4.24 0.61 -7.59
C GLU A 50 4.69 2.03 -7.22
N ALA A 51 3.79 2.86 -6.67
CA ALA A 51 4.12 4.21 -6.23
C ALA A 51 5.21 4.21 -5.14
N LEU A 52 5.11 3.31 -4.16
CA LEU A 52 6.10 3.21 -3.08
C LEU A 52 7.43 2.63 -3.52
N ASN A 53 7.40 1.66 -4.42
CA ASN A 53 8.63 1.16 -5.04
C ASN A 53 9.33 2.27 -5.81
N SER A 54 8.59 3.05 -6.60
CA SER A 54 9.12 4.18 -7.35
C SER A 54 9.70 5.26 -6.42
N ALA A 55 8.99 5.60 -5.34
CA ALA A 55 9.48 6.53 -4.32
C ALA A 55 10.79 6.06 -3.66
N ARG A 56 10.90 4.76 -3.36
CA ARG A 56 12.12 4.17 -2.80
C ARG A 56 13.28 4.16 -3.79
N ILE A 57 13.01 3.84 -5.05
CA ILE A 57 14.02 3.88 -6.13
C ILE A 57 14.51 5.32 -6.32
N ALA A 58 13.63 6.31 -6.20
CA ALA A 58 13.97 7.73 -6.22
C ALA A 58 14.68 8.23 -4.94
N ALA A 59 15.00 7.34 -3.99
CA ALA A 59 15.64 7.66 -2.71
C ALA A 59 14.91 8.74 -1.90
N MET A 60 13.58 8.76 -1.96
CA MET A 60 12.77 9.69 -1.17
C MET A 60 12.99 9.47 0.33
N SER A 61 12.95 10.55 1.09
CA SER A 61 13.08 10.50 2.55
C SER A 61 11.91 9.74 3.18
N ASP A 62 12.13 9.18 4.37
CA ASP A 62 11.09 8.51 5.15
C ASP A 62 9.89 9.45 5.43
N ASP A 63 10.14 10.74 5.62
CA ASP A 63 9.08 11.73 5.84
C ASP A 63 8.23 11.95 4.59
N ASP A 64 8.83 11.97 3.41
CA ASP A 64 8.09 12.11 2.16
C ASP A 64 7.34 10.81 1.80
N ILE A 65 7.91 9.66 2.13
CA ILE A 65 7.22 8.37 2.02
C ILE A 65 5.99 8.35 2.94
N ARG A 66 6.08 8.84 4.19
CA ARG A 66 4.91 8.94 5.09
C ARG A 66 3.82 9.83 4.52
N LYS A 67 4.17 10.98 3.93
CA LYS A 67 3.21 11.86 3.25
C LYS A 67 2.56 11.15 2.07
N LEU A 68 3.34 10.47 1.25
CA LEU A 68 2.84 9.69 0.11
C LEU A 68 1.88 8.59 0.57
N VAL A 69 2.23 7.83 1.61
CA VAL A 69 1.34 6.80 2.18
C VAL A 69 0.00 7.40 2.61
N SER A 70 0.02 8.54 3.32
CA SER A 70 -1.21 9.22 3.74
C SER A 70 -2.06 9.68 2.55
N GLN A 71 -1.42 10.15 1.48
CA GLN A 71 -2.11 10.58 0.25
C GLN A 71 -2.75 9.38 -0.48
N LEU A 72 -2.02 8.27 -0.60
CA LEU A 72 -2.52 7.04 -1.23
C LEU A 72 -3.73 6.48 -0.47
N GLU A 73 -3.63 6.38 0.86
CA GLU A 73 -4.76 5.93 1.69
C GLU A 73 -5.98 6.85 1.56
N SER A 74 -5.77 8.18 1.48
CA SER A 74 -6.88 9.13 1.29
C SER A 74 -7.52 9.02 -0.09
N ALA A 75 -6.71 8.83 -1.14
CA ALA A 75 -7.18 8.65 -2.51
C ALA A 75 -8.02 7.38 -2.65
N ARG A 76 -7.65 6.32 -1.94
CA ARG A 76 -8.38 5.05 -1.89
C ARG A 76 -9.85 5.23 -1.46
N HIS A 77 -10.09 6.06 -0.45
CA HIS A 77 -11.46 6.34 0.03
C HIS A 77 -12.28 7.20 -0.94
N ARG A 78 -11.62 8.03 -1.77
CA ARG A 78 -12.30 8.92 -2.70
C ARG A 78 -12.87 8.21 -3.93
N THR A 79 -12.20 7.15 -4.38
CA THR A 79 -12.60 6.42 -5.61
C THR A 79 -13.94 5.71 -5.46
N PHE A 80 -14.36 5.40 -4.23
CA PHE A 80 -15.65 4.79 -3.95
C PHE A 80 -16.54 5.82 -3.26
N GLY A 81 -17.26 6.62 -4.06
CA GLY A 81 -18.33 7.52 -3.60
C GLY A 81 -19.55 6.75 -3.09
N TRP A 82 -19.33 5.81 -2.16
CA TRP A 82 -20.39 5.16 -1.42
C TRP A 82 -20.70 6.02 -0.19
N ASP A 83 -21.55 7.02 -0.41
CA ASP A 83 -22.36 7.60 0.66
C ASP A 83 -23.28 6.49 1.13
N GLY A 84 -22.86 5.78 2.19
CA GLY A 84 -23.62 4.66 2.73
C GLY A 84 -25.02 5.11 3.18
N GLN A 85 -26.03 4.65 2.45
CA GLN A 85 -27.42 4.58 2.87
C GLN A 85 -27.89 3.14 2.84
#